data_AF-A0A286LT01-F1
#
_entry.id   AF-A0A286LT01-F1
#
_cell.length_a   1.000
_cell.length_b   1.000
_cell.length_c   1.000
_cell.angle_alpha   90.00
_cell.angle_beta   90.00
_cell.angle_gamma   90.00
#
_symmetry.space_group_name_H-M   'P 1'
#
loop_
_entity.id
_entity.type
_entity.pdbx_description
1 polymer ?
#
loop_
_entity_poly.entity_id
_entity_poly.type
_entity_poly.pdbx_seq_one_letter_code
_entity_poly.pdbx_strand_id
1 'polypeptide(L)' 'GHIELARPVFHPGFIIKVKKILECICVNCGRLKADT' A
#
# COMPACT_ATOMS: atom_id res chain seq x y z
N GLY A 1 -18.45 18.33 3.77
CA GLY A 1 -18.98 17.00 4.16
C GLY A 1 -18.15 15.93 3.50
N HIS A 2 -18.18 14.71 4.02
CA HIS A 2 -17.51 13.55 3.44
C HIS A 2 -18.48 12.36 3.40
N ILE A 3 -18.17 11.36 2.58
CA ILE A 3 -18.96 10.13 2.48
C ILE A 3 -18.07 9.00 3.00
N GLU A 4 -18.58 8.24 3.97
CA GLU A 4 -17.93 7.02 4.41
C GLU A 4 -18.29 5.87 3.48
N LEU A 5 -17.27 5.20 2.94
CA LEU A 5 -17.46 4.05 2.08
C LEU A 5 -17.59 2.78 2.91
N ALA A 6 -18.37 1.82 2.41
CA ALA A 6 -18.51 0.51 3.07
C ALA A 6 -17.18 -0.29 3.12
N ARG A 7 -16.26 -0.03 2.18
CA ARG A 7 -14.93 -0.65 2.10
C ARG A 7 -13.90 0.34 1.55
N PRO A 8 -12.62 0.21 1.95
CA PRO A 8 -11.54 1.02 1.36
C PRO A 8 -11.30 0.63 -0.10
N VAL A 9 -10.84 1.58 -0.90
CA VAL A 9 -10.48 1.39 -2.31
C VAL A 9 -9.10 1.99 -2.59
N PHE A 10 -8.41 1.46 -3.59
CA PHE A 10 -7.16 2.06 -4.06
C PHE A 10 -7.46 3.29 -4.92
N HIS A 11 -6.73 4.37 -4.67
CA HIS A 11 -6.77 5.53 -5.54
C HIS A 11 -5.92 5.28 -6.79
N PRO A 12 -6.47 5.40 -8.01
CA PRO A 12 -5.78 5.02 -9.25
C PRO A 12 -4.50 5.84 -9.48
N GLY A 13 -4.51 7.13 -9.10
CA GLY A 13 -3.31 8.00 -9.20
C GLY A 13 -2.12 7.57 -8.33
N PHE A 14 -2.33 6.66 -7.37
CA PHE A 14 -1.26 6.14 -6.50
C PHE A 14 -0.94 4.67 -6.74
N ILE A 15 -1.59 3.98 -7.68
CA ILE A 15 -1.44 2.53 -7.83
C ILE A 15 0.01 2.10 -8.11
N ILE A 16 0.74 2.88 -8.93
CA ILE A 16 2.15 2.63 -9.24
C ILE A 16 3.04 2.85 -8.00
N LYS A 17 2.75 3.87 -7.19
CA LYS A 17 3.49 4.14 -5.95
C LYS A 17 3.24 3.05 -4.91
N VAL A 18 1.98 2.63 -4.75
CA VAL A 18 1.59 1.53 -3.85
C VAL A 18 2.31 0.24 -4.26
N LYS A 19 2.33 -0.10 -5.55
CA LYS A 19 3.07 -1.26 -6.06
C LYS A 19 4.54 -1.23 -5.66
N LYS A 20 5.24 -0.11 -5.90
CA LYS A 20 6.66 0.05 -5.54
C LYS A 20 6.90 -0.12 -4.03
N ILE A 21 6.01 0.43 -3.20
CA ILE A 21 6.11 0.28 -1.74
C ILE A 21 5.95 -1.20 -1.34
N LEU A 22 4.95 -1.89 -1.88
CA LEU A 22 4.71 -3.30 -1.59
C LEU A 22 5.83 -4.22 -2.09
N GLU A 23 6.50 -3.88 -3.20
CA GLU A 23 7.66 -4.62 -3.69
C GLU A 23 8.86 -4.56 -2.73
N CYS A 24 9.03 -3.43 -2.02
CA CYS A 24 10.09 -3.24 -1.03
C CYS A 24 9.78 -3.85 0.36
N ILE A 25 8.52 -4.20 0.64
CA ILE A 25 8.09 -4.74 1.94
C ILE A 25 8.00 -6.27 1.87
N CYS A 26 8.45 -6.95 2.93
CA CYS A 26 8.27 -8.39 3.09
C CYS A 26 6.80 -8.70 3.41
N VAL A 27 6.14 -9.48 2.56
CA VAL A 27 4.72 -9.86 2.73
C VAL A 27 4.46 -10.74 3.97
N ASN A 28 5.50 -11.36 4.52
CA ASN A 28 5.36 -12.23 5.69
C ASN A 28 5.53 -11.49 7.02
N CYS A 29 6.43 -10.50 7.11
CA CYS A 29 6.75 -9.81 8.37
C CYS A 29 6.48 -8.30 8.35
N GLY A 30 6.09 -7.72 7.21
CA GLY A 30 5.80 -6.29 7.07
C GLY A 30 7.02 -5.37 7.15
N ARG A 31 8.23 -5.92 7.31
CA ARG A 31 9.48 -5.13 7.36
C ARG A 31 9.97 -4.77 5.97
N LEU A 32 10.74 -3.69 5.89
CA LEU A 32 11.44 -3.31 4.68
C LEU A 32 12.52 -4.36 4.38
N LYS A 33 12.60 -4.83 3.12
CA LYS A 33 13.60 -5.80 2.67
C LYS A 33 15.04 -5.24 2.63
N ALA A 34 15.23 -3.97 2.97
CA ALA A 34 16.53 -3.30 2.99
C ALA A 34 17.19 -3.33 4.39
N ASP A 35 16.42 -3.60 5.45
CA ASP A 35 16.97 -3.88 6.76
C ASP A 35 17.48 -5.33 6.74
N THR A 36 18.78 -5.49 6.92
CA THR A 36 19.49 -6.78 6.90
C THR A 36 18.96 -7.74 7.97
#